data_AF-A0A2R7SYL9-F1
#
_entry.id   AF-A0A2R7SYL9-F1
#
_cell.length_a   1.000
_cell.length_b   1.000
_cell.length_c   1.000
_cell.angle_alpha   90.00
_cell.angle_beta   90.00
_cell.angle_gamma   90.00
#
_symmetry.space_group_name_H-M   'P 1'
#
loop_
_entity.id
_entity.type
_entity.pdbx_description
1 polymer ?
#
loop_
_entity_poly.entity_id
_entity_poly.type
_entity_poly.pdbx_seq_one_letter_code
_entity_poly.pdbx_strand_id
1 'polypeptide(L)' 'MNVRKFTARTSREALALVKQAFGSDAVVLSNKNVPEGVEVLAMA' A
#
# COMPACT_ATOMS: atom_id res chain seq x y z
N MET A 1 -3.71 -15.36 4.81
CA MET A 1 -2.80 -14.66 3.88
C MET A 1 -3.53 -13.42 3.39
N ASN A 2 -3.43 -12.30 4.14
CA ASN A 2 -4.35 -11.17 4.02
C ASN A 2 -3.79 -10.08 3.11
N VAL A 3 -4.09 -10.17 1.81
CA VAL A 3 -3.71 -9.15 0.84
C VAL A 3 -4.75 -8.03 0.85
N ARG A 4 -4.30 -6.77 1.00
CA ARG A 4 -5.13 -5.57 0.83
C ARG A 4 -4.47 -4.59 -0.13
N LYS A 5 -5.32 -3.81 -0.77
CA LYS A 5 -4.95 -2.74 -1.68
C LYS A 5 -5.10 -1.39 -0.98
N PHE A 6 -4.13 -0.52 -1.20
CA PHE A 6 -4.07 0.84 -0.68
C PHE A 6 -3.88 1.80 -1.84
N THR A 7 -4.65 2.87 -1.87
CA THR A 7 -4.55 3.90 -2.90
C THR A 7 -4.39 5.24 -2.22
N ALA A 8 -3.43 6.04 -2.68
CA ALA A 8 -3.20 7.39 -2.17
C ALA A 8 -2.63 8.29 -3.26
N ARG A 9 -2.61 9.61 -3.04
CA ARG A 9 -2.11 10.57 -4.05
C ARG A 9 -0.60 10.46 -4.24
N THR A 10 0.13 10.05 -3.21
CA THR A 10 1.58 9.87 -3.26
C THR A 10 2.00 8.52 -2.71
N SER A 11 3.16 8.01 -3.15
CA SER A 11 3.72 6.75 -2.66
C SER A 11 3.94 6.77 -1.14
N ARG A 12 4.29 7.94 -0.59
CA ARG A 12 4.50 8.12 0.86
C ARG A 12 3.21 7.88 1.64
N GLU A 13 2.10 8.45 1.18
CA GLU A 13 0.79 8.25 1.80
C GLU A 13 0.34 6.79 1.67
N ALA A 14 0.53 6.18 0.50
CA ALA A 14 0.17 4.78 0.28
C ALA A 14 0.95 3.85 1.23
N LEU A 15 2.25 4.08 1.42
CA LEU A 15 3.08 3.32 2.36
C LEU A 15 2.71 3.60 3.83
N ALA A 16 2.30 4.83 4.16
CA ALA A 16 1.80 5.14 5.50
C ALA A 16 0.51 4.36 5.82
N LEU A 17 -0.41 4.24 4.85
CA LEU A 17 -1.62 3.43 4.99
C LEU A 17 -1.29 1.94 5.16
N VAL A 18 -0.34 1.42 4.39
CA VAL A 18 0.15 0.04 4.53
C VAL A 18 0.69 -0.19 5.94
N LYS A 19 1.55 0.71 6.44
CA LYS A 19 2.13 0.62 7.78
C LYS A 19 1.08 0.75 8.88
N GLN A 20 0.07 1.59 8.70
CA GLN A 20 -1.02 1.74 9.66
C GLN A 20 -1.91 0.49 9.71
N ALA A 21 -2.12 -0.18 8.58
CA ALA A 21 -2.98 -1.36 8.50
C ALA A 21 -2.27 -2.66 8.89
N PHE A 22 -0.99 -2.81 8.57
CA PHE A 22 -0.24 -4.06 8.70
C PHE A 22 1.00 -3.97 9.60
N GLY A 23 1.37 -2.78 10.06
CA GLY A 23 2.49 -2.60 10.98
C GLY A 23 3.87 -2.81 10.33
N SER A 24 4.81 -3.35 11.11
CA SER A 24 6.20 -3.61 10.68
C SER A 24 6.34 -4.78 9.71
N ASP A 25 5.39 -5.70 9.74
CA ASP A 25 5.49 -6.98 9.02
C ASP A 25 4.88 -6.89 7.61
N ALA A 26 4.48 -5.67 7.21
CA ALA A 26 3.85 -5.42 5.94
C ALA A 26 4.80 -5.69 4.78
N VAL A 27 4.40 -6.59 3.88
CA VAL A 27 5.10 -6.88 2.63
C VAL A 27 4.35 -6.25 1.47
N VAL A 28 5.02 -5.37 0.72
CA VAL A 28 4.48 -4.79 -0.51
C VAL A 28 4.69 -5.78 -1.66
N LEU A 29 3.60 -6.19 -2.28
CA LEU A 29 3.59 -7.12 -3.43
C LEU A 29 3.64 -6.39 -4.77
N SER A 30 3.02 -5.21 -4.85
CA SER A 30 2.96 -4.42 -6.08
C SER A 30 2.82 -2.95 -5.74
N ASN A 31 3.44 -2.11 -6.56
CA ASN A 31 3.26 -0.67 -6.55
C ASN A 31 3.13 -0.21 -8.00
N LYS A 32 2.05 0.50 -8.31
CA LYS A 32 1.82 1.06 -9.64
C LYS A 32 1.24 2.46 -9.56
N ASN A 33 1.63 3.29 -10.52
CA ASN A 33 1.01 4.58 -10.75
C ASN A 33 -0.35 4.36 -11.44
N VAL A 34 -1.38 5.00 -10.92
CA VAL A 34 -2.74 5.01 -11.45
C VAL A 34 -3.18 6.48 -11.63
N PRO A 35 -4.22 6.78 -12.43
CA PRO A 35 -4.68 8.16 -12.60
C PRO A 35 -5.02 8.86 -11.26
N GLU A 36 -5.48 8.09 -10.27
CA GLU A 36 -5.82 8.55 -8.92
C GLU A 36 -4.59 8.77 -8.00
N GLY A 37 -3.37 8.45 -8.48
CA GLY A 37 -2.12 8.55 -7.71
C GLY A 37 -1.32 7.25 -7.74
N VAL A 38 -1.16 6.62 -6.58
CA VAL A 38 -0.35 5.43 -6.37
C VAL A 38 -1.19 4.34 -5.72
N GLU A 39 -1.22 3.18 -6.37
CA GLU A 39 -1.85 1.96 -5.87
C GLU A 39 -0.78 0.99 -5.38
N VAL A 40 -0.88 0.59 -4.11
CA VAL A 40 0.00 -0.38 -3.46
C VAL A 40 -0.81 -1.61 -3.05
N LEU A 41 -0.38 -2.78 -3.47
CA LEU A 41 -0.87 -4.06 -2.98
C LEU A 41 0.09 -4.54 -1.88
N ALA A 42 -0.41 -4.80 -0.68
CA ALA A 42 0.41 -5.27 0.43
C ALA A 42 -0.30 -6.37 1.22
N MET A 43 0.45 -7.07 2.05
CA MET A 43 -0.05 -8.10 2.94
C MET A 43 0.68 -8.08 4.28
N ALA A 44 0.02 -8.64 5.30
CA ALA A 44 0.64 -9.07 6.56
C ALA A 44 0.73 -10.60 6.58
#